data_AF-A0A6N7HFM0-F1
#
_entry.id   AF-A0A6N7HFM0-F1
#
_cell.length_a   1.000
_cell.length_b   1.000
_cell.length_c   1.000
_cell.angle_alpha   90.00
_cell.angle_beta   90.00
_cell.angle_gamma   90.00
#
_symmetry.space_group_name_H-M   'P 1'
#
loop_
_entity.id
_entity.type
_entity.pdbx_description
1 polymer ?
#
loop_
_entity_poly.entity_id
_entity_poly.type
_entity_poly.pdbx_seq_one_letter_code
_entity_poly.pdbx_strand_id
1 'polypeptide(L)'
;MTEAKYDVLARATDHLLRSARLLERRRFAYLYGDGQSDDVVAALAPYLNPDGGFGNALEPDCRAPGSQPVTTMGALSILDEVGAVGTS
;
A
#
# COMPACT_ATOMS: atom_id res chain seq x y z
N MET A 1 7.86 28.11 -3.57
CA MET A 1 7.50 26.99 -2.65
C MET A 1 7.01 25.74 -3.40
N THR A 2 6.53 25.88 -4.63
CA THR A 2 6.08 24.80 -5.51
C THR A 2 7.21 23.92 -6.08
N GLU A 3 8.31 24.54 -6.55
CA GLU A 3 9.51 23.87 -7.08
C GLU A 3 10.14 22.86 -6.10
N ALA A 4 10.40 23.28 -4.86
CA ALA A 4 11.01 22.40 -3.85
C ALA A 4 10.12 21.20 -3.48
N LYS A 5 8.79 21.36 -3.52
CA LYS A 5 7.85 20.24 -3.27
C LYS A 5 7.90 19.23 -4.42
N TYR A 6 7.97 19.69 -5.67
CA TYR A 6 8.10 18.82 -6.83
C TYR A 6 9.45 18.09 -6.87
N ASP A 7 10.55 18.76 -6.47
CA ASP A 7 11.86 18.11 -6.30
C ASP A 7 11.82 16.98 -5.25
N VAL A 8 11.22 17.23 -4.08
CA VAL A 8 11.09 16.20 -3.03
C VAL A 8 10.26 15.01 -3.52
N LEU A 9 9.14 15.23 -4.20
CA LEU A 9 8.31 14.15 -4.75
C LEU A 9 9.01 13.38 -5.86
N ALA A 10 9.80 14.04 -6.72
CA ALA A 10 10.59 13.38 -7.75
C ALA A 10 11.65 12.46 -7.14
N ARG A 11 12.37 12.92 -6.11
CA ARG A 11 13.35 12.11 -5.37
C ARG A 11 12.70 10.94 -4.63
N ALA A 12 11.54 11.15 -4.01
CA ALA A 12 10.77 10.08 -3.38
C ALA A 12 10.32 9.03 -4.40
N THR A 13 9.88 9.47 -5.58
CA THR A 13 9.48 8.58 -6.68
C THR A 13 10.64 7.69 -7.13
N ASP A 14 11.81 8.27 -7.43
CA ASP A 14 12.99 7.49 -7.84
C ASP A 14 13.41 6.47 -6.76
N HIS A 15 13.38 6.87 -5.48
CA HIS A 15 13.68 5.96 -4.39
C HIS A 15 12.70 4.78 -4.35
N LEU A 16 11.39 5.03 -4.36
CA LEU A 16 10.37 3.98 -4.28
C LEU A 16 10.42 3.01 -5.48
N LEU A 17 10.72 3.52 -6.68
CA LEU A 17 10.89 2.68 -7.86
C LEU A 17 12.07 1.71 -7.75
N ARG A 18 13.12 2.08 -6.99
CA ARG A 18 14.31 1.24 -6.77
C ARG A 18 14.21 0.31 -5.58
N SER A 19 13.53 0.73 -4.50
CA SER A 19 13.62 0.04 -3.20
C SER A 19 12.31 -0.54 -2.68
N ALA A 20 11.17 0.03 -3.04
CA ALA A 20 9.90 -0.32 -2.42
C ALA A 20 9.19 -1.48 -3.12
N ARG A 21 8.27 -2.15 -2.42
CA ARG A 21 7.42 -3.20 -3.03
C ARG A 21 6.38 -2.53 -3.93
N LEU A 22 5.71 -3.36 -4.73
CA LEU A 22 4.67 -2.87 -5.63
C LEU A 22 3.55 -2.15 -4.85
N LEU A 23 3.18 -2.65 -3.67
CA LEU A 23 2.15 -2.04 -2.82
C LEU A 23 2.48 -0.58 -2.47
N GLU A 24 3.68 -0.30 -1.94
CA GLU A 24 4.07 1.07 -1.61
C GLU A 24 4.14 1.98 -2.86
N ARG A 25 4.56 1.45 -4.01
CA ARG A 25 4.57 2.22 -5.27
C ARG A 25 3.16 2.63 -5.69
N ARG A 26 2.19 1.71 -5.59
CA ARG A 26 0.79 2.00 -5.92
C ARG A 26 0.16 2.97 -4.93
N ARG A 27 0.42 2.79 -3.63
CA ARG A 27 -0.04 3.72 -2.59
C ARG A 27 0.52 5.13 -2.80
N PHE A 28 1.81 5.25 -3.11
CA PHE A 28 2.42 6.56 -3.38
C PHE A 28 1.84 7.22 -4.63
N ALA A 29 1.64 6.45 -5.72
CA ALA A 29 1.03 6.96 -6.93
C ALA A 29 -0.41 7.44 -6.72
N TYR A 30 -1.19 6.77 -5.86
CA TYR A 30 -2.53 7.20 -5.47
C TYR A 30 -2.52 8.50 -4.65
N LEU A 31 -1.61 8.60 -3.66
CA LEU A 31 -1.58 9.75 -2.75
C LEU A 31 -0.99 11.03 -3.38
N TYR A 32 -0.05 10.89 -4.31
CA TYR A 32 0.77 12.02 -4.79
C TYR A 32 0.92 12.10 -6.31
N GLY A 33 0.28 11.20 -7.06
CA GLY A 33 0.30 11.18 -8.53
C GLY A 33 -1.10 10.89 -9.09
N ASP A 34 -1.13 10.23 -10.25
CA ASP A 34 -2.37 9.93 -10.99
C ASP A 34 -2.87 8.49 -10.78
N GLY A 35 -2.38 7.80 -9.74
CA GLY A 35 -2.75 6.42 -9.42
C GLY A 35 -4.20 6.29 -8.95
N GLN A 36 -4.81 5.13 -9.21
CA GLN A 36 -6.20 4.86 -8.83
C GLN A 36 -6.29 3.99 -7.56
N SER A 37 -7.39 4.10 -6.81
CA SER A 37 -7.65 3.24 -5.64
C SER A 37 -7.58 1.75 -5.99
N ASP A 38 -8.12 1.39 -7.16
CA ASP A 38 -8.15 0.01 -7.66
C ASP A 38 -6.75 -0.59 -7.87
N ASP A 39 -5.76 0.23 -8.23
CA ASP A 39 -4.37 -0.22 -8.34
C ASP A 39 -3.79 -0.65 -6.99
N VAL A 40 -4.16 0.07 -5.91
CA VAL A 40 -3.73 -0.26 -4.54
C VAL A 40 -4.41 -1.53 -4.07
N VAL A 41 -5.73 -1.64 -4.28
CA VAL A 41 -6.51 -2.84 -3.93
C VAL A 41 -5.96 -4.07 -4.65
N ALA A 42 -5.69 -3.96 -5.95
CA ALA A 42 -5.10 -5.04 -6.73
C ALA A 42 -3.69 -5.44 -6.24
N ALA A 43 -2.87 -4.47 -5.82
CA ALA A 43 -1.55 -4.74 -5.24
C ALA A 43 -1.60 -5.34 -3.83
N LEU A 44 -2.70 -5.11 -3.10
CA LEU A 44 -2.93 -5.66 -1.76
C LEU A 44 -3.53 -7.08 -1.80
N ALA A 45 -4.27 -7.43 -2.86
CA ALA A 45 -4.95 -8.71 -3.00
C ALA A 45 -4.06 -9.97 -2.78
N PRO A 46 -2.77 -10.02 -3.20
CA PRO A 46 -1.91 -11.18 -2.95
C PRO A 46 -1.64 -11.48 -1.47
N TYR A 47 -1.91 -10.53 -0.58
CA TYR A 47 -1.72 -10.67 0.86
C TYR A 47 -2.97 -11.16 1.60
N LEU A 48 -4.13 -11.19 0.94
CA LEU A 48 -5.39 -11.66 1.50
C LEU A 48 -5.38 -13.20 1.59
N ASN A 49 -5.71 -13.72 2.77
CA ASN A 49 -5.83 -15.15 3.02
C ASN A 49 -7.30 -15.62 2.91
N PRO A 50 -7.54 -16.94 2.71
CA PRO A 50 -8.90 -17.49 2.60
C PRO A 50 -9.78 -17.28 3.84
N ASP A 51 -9.19 -17.01 5.00
CA ASP A 51 -9.89 -16.69 6.24
C ASP A 51 -10.35 -15.21 6.33
N GLY A 52 -10.08 -14.41 5.30
CA GLY A 52 -10.39 -12.98 5.25
C GLY A 52 -9.38 -12.09 5.99
N GLY A 53 -8.35 -12.67 6.61
CA GLY A 53 -7.23 -11.93 7.21
C GLY A 53 -6.10 -11.67 6.20
N PHE A 54 -5.02 -11.05 6.68
CA PHE A 54 -3.86 -10.72 5.84
C PHE A 54 -2.55 -11.28 6.40
N GLY A 55 -1.69 -11.76 5.48
CA GLY A 55 -0.39 -12.35 5.78
C GLY A 55 0.59 -12.20 4.61
N ASN A 56 1.31 -13.26 4.26
CA ASN A 56 2.22 -13.34 3.11
C ASN A 56 3.26 -12.21 3.03
N ALA A 57 3.87 -11.87 4.16
CA ALA A 57 4.86 -10.78 4.27
C ALA A 57 4.33 -9.37 3.93
N LEU A 58 3.04 -9.11 4.17
CA LEU A 58 2.48 -7.76 4.07
C LEU A 58 3.15 -6.78 5.04
N GLU A 59 3.40 -7.22 6.27
CA GLU A 59 4.25 -6.49 7.22
C GLU A 59 5.73 -6.70 6.83
N PRO A 60 6.50 -5.65 6.49
CA PRO A 60 7.86 -5.80 5.97
C PRO A 60 8.85 -6.56 6.86
N ASP A 61 8.70 -6.49 8.19
CA ASP A 61 9.58 -7.18 9.14
C ASP A 61 9.11 -8.62 9.48
N CYS A 62 7.87 -8.96 9.16
CA CYS A 62 7.27 -10.26 9.43
C CYS A 62 6.98 -11.01 8.12
N ARG A 63 7.64 -12.16 7.91
CA ARG A 63 7.45 -12.99 6.71
C ARG A 63 6.45 -14.12 6.88
N ALA A 64 5.65 -14.10 7.95
CA ALA A 64 4.70 -15.17 8.21
C ALA A 64 3.61 -15.21 7.11
N PRO A 65 3.22 -16.42 6.64
CA PRO A 65 2.15 -16.55 5.66
C PRO A 65 0.76 -16.39 6.29
N GLY A 66 0.62 -16.75 7.57
CA GLY A 66 -0.66 -16.76 8.26
C GLY A 66 -1.19 -15.36 8.59
N SER A 67 -2.51 -15.27 8.74
CA SER A 67 -3.19 -14.05 9.15
C SER A 67 -2.79 -13.65 10.56
N GLN A 68 -2.40 -12.39 10.75
CA GLN A 68 -2.05 -11.83 12.07
C GLN A 68 -2.83 -10.54 12.34
N PRO A 69 -3.20 -10.25 13.61
CA PRO A 69 -3.97 -9.05 13.95
C PRO A 69 -3.29 -7.75 13.48
N VAL A 70 -1.99 -7.59 13.73
CA VAL A 70 -1.24 -6.38 13.32
C VAL A 70 -1.22 -6.20 11.80
N THR A 71 -0.96 -7.28 11.06
CA THR A 71 -0.92 -7.28 9.61
C THR A 71 -2.30 -6.97 9.01
N THR A 72 -3.35 -7.54 9.61
CA THR A 72 -4.74 -7.30 9.19
C THR A 72 -5.16 -5.86 9.46
N MET A 73 -4.81 -5.28 10.62
CA MET A 73 -5.04 -3.86 10.87
C MET A 73 -4.32 -2.97 9.85
N GLY A 74 -3.06 -3.29 9.50
CA GLY A 74 -2.33 -2.59 8.46
C GLY A 74 -3.04 -2.61 7.10
N ALA A 75 -3.55 -3.78 6.69
CA ALA A 75 -4.33 -3.91 5.45
C ALA A 75 -5.62 -3.07 5.49
N LEU A 76 -6.35 -3.10 6.61
CA LEU A 76 -7.57 -2.31 6.77
C LEU A 76 -7.29 -0.81 6.72
N SER A 77 -6.19 -0.33 7.32
CA SER A 77 -5.78 1.07 7.19
C SER A 77 -5.44 1.47 5.75
N ILE A 78 -4.86 0.56 4.96
CA ILE A 78 -4.61 0.81 3.53
C ILE A 78 -5.91 0.87 2.74
N LEU A 79 -6.87 -0.02 3.02
CA LEU A 79 -8.18 0.00 2.38
C LEU A 79 -8.95 1.28 2.74
N ASP A 80 -8.85 1.74 3.98
CA ASP A 80 -9.49 2.99 4.44
C ASP A 80 -8.88 4.21 3.75
N GLU A 81 -7.54 4.25 3.64
CA GLU A 81 -6.78 5.29 2.92
C GLU A 81 -7.26 5.49 1.47
N VAL A 82 -7.71 4.41 0.81
CA VAL A 82 -8.18 4.45 -0.58
C VAL A 82 -9.70 4.39 -0.72
N GLY A 83 -10.45 4.53 0.37
CA GLY A 83 -11.92 4.52 0.36
C GLY A 83 -12.54 3.18 -0.02
N ALA A 84 -11.81 2.08 0.16
CA ALA A 84 -12.23 0.71 -0.18
C ALA A 84 -12.74 -0.10 1.02
N VAL A 85 -12.86 0.50 2.20
CA VAL A 85 -13.60 -0.11 3.31
C VAL A 85 -15.08 -0.04 2.97
N GLY A 86 -15.73 -1.20 2.86
CA GLY A 86 -17.10 -1.34 2.40
C GLY A 86 -18.03 -0.31 3.05
N THR A 87 -18.46 0.67 2.27
CA THR A 87 -19.54 1.56 2.66
C THR A 87 -20.83 0.80 2.39
N SER A 88 -21.54 0.46 3.47
CA SER A 88 -22.95 0.10 3.36
C SER A 88 -23.77 1.30 2.92
#